data_AF-A0A7W7LJ22-F1
#
_entry.id   AF-A0A7W7LJ22-F1
#
_cell.length_a   1.000
_cell.length_b   1.000
_cell.length_c   1.000
_cell.angle_alpha   90.00
_cell.angle_beta   90.00
_cell.angle_gamma   90.00
#
_symmetry.space_group_name_H-M   'P 1'
#
loop_
_entity.id
_entity.type
_entity.pdbx_description
1 polymer ?
#
loop_
_entity_poly.entity_id
_entity_poly.type
_entity_poly.pdbx_seq_one_letter_code
_entity_poly.pdbx_strand_id
1 'polypeptide(L)'
;MRTVTFVVGTGRSGSTALSGIVNAHPDVLSLNELLSSVQSRGFPEGPLGGGEFWRLLADPNPEFERMIRSGVPMPEFVYTRRPGRYATETTGIPALALMVLPHLTDDPDGLFDELGKQVCRWPDRTAAEHYEALFDLLCVRFGRRVVVERSGYSTERVPLLCRVFPQARFVHLFRDGPDCALSMSRHTGYRLILLLREILARTGAERHGELTHDQIRSLPPELSELLADRFDPALVLDRDLPLPRFGALWSELVARGVDHLSEVPAPMWTTLAYEDLLDEPRKELTRLADFIGVEPLPQWLEAGSARIDGSHRGASPRLPTAELAALRECCAPGARALAGGEGQSEMTTAGVIPAPGDSGGSRRGRPGVRASIGPNDRHGWP
;
A
#
# COMPACT_ATOMS: atom_id res chain seq x y z
N MET A 1 22.08 7.94 0.88
CA MET A 1 20.63 7.69 0.79
C MET A 1 20.18 7.02 2.07
N ARG A 2 19.01 7.38 2.59
CA ARG A 2 18.38 6.66 3.71
C ARG A 2 17.75 5.36 3.20
N THR A 3 17.71 4.32 4.04
CA THR A 3 16.96 3.10 3.72
C THR A 3 15.47 3.40 3.75
N VAL A 4 14.77 3.02 2.69
CA VAL A 4 13.30 3.06 2.61
C VAL A 4 12.76 1.65 2.80
N THR A 5 11.80 1.49 3.69
CA THR A 5 11.04 0.24 3.84
C THR A 5 9.61 0.46 3.37
N PHE A 6 9.11 -0.39 2.48
CA PHE A 6 7.72 -0.44 2.07
C PHE A 6 6.99 -1.55 2.83
N VAL A 7 6.03 -1.18 3.66
CA VAL A 7 5.09 -2.14 4.27
C VAL A 7 3.97 -2.38 3.26
N VAL A 8 4.07 -3.48 2.54
CA VAL A 8 3.13 -3.89 1.48
C VAL A 8 2.12 -4.90 2.02
N GLY A 9 0.92 -4.91 1.45
CA GLY A 9 -0.10 -5.89 1.81
C GLY A 9 -1.41 -5.65 1.08
N THR A 10 -2.34 -6.59 1.24
CA THR A 10 -3.69 -6.48 0.65
C THR A 10 -4.49 -5.30 1.22
N GLY A 11 -4.08 -4.77 2.37
CA GLY A 11 -4.78 -3.78 3.19
C GLY A 11 -5.94 -4.42 3.98
N ARG A 12 -6.45 -3.72 5.00
CA ARG A 12 -7.34 -4.27 6.06
C ARG A 12 -6.69 -5.34 6.98
N SER A 13 -5.45 -5.76 6.68
CA SER A 13 -4.58 -6.64 7.48
C SER A 13 -4.00 -6.00 8.77
N GLY A 14 -4.77 -5.16 9.48
CA GLY A 14 -4.26 -4.45 10.67
C GLY A 14 -3.34 -3.25 10.39
N SER A 15 -3.20 -2.85 9.12
CA SER A 15 -2.27 -1.82 8.65
C SER A 15 -2.43 -0.45 9.32
N THR A 16 -3.66 -0.06 9.69
CA THR A 16 -3.94 1.18 10.42
C THR A 16 -3.31 1.19 11.81
N ALA A 17 -3.40 0.08 12.56
CA ALA A 17 -2.79 -0.05 13.88
C ALA A 17 -1.27 0.01 13.76
N LEU A 18 -0.69 -0.77 12.84
CA LEU A 18 0.75 -0.79 12.60
C LEU A 18 1.30 0.60 12.24
N SER A 19 0.60 1.36 11.38
CA SER A 19 1.03 2.72 11.00
C SER A 19 1.08 3.66 12.21
N GLY A 20 0.07 3.61 13.08
CA GLY A 20 0.07 4.37 14.32
C GLY A 20 1.22 4.00 15.26
N ILE A 21 1.58 2.70 15.34
CA ILE A 21 2.72 2.23 16.13
C ILE A 21 4.03 2.72 15.53
N VAL A 22 4.26 2.49 14.24
CA VAL A 22 5.49 2.89 13.52
C VAL A 22 5.70 4.41 13.59
N ASN A 23 4.66 5.22 13.42
CA ASN A 23 4.72 6.69 13.52
C ASN A 23 5.04 7.20 14.94
N ALA A 24 4.85 6.39 15.98
CA ALA A 24 5.24 6.73 17.34
C ALA A 24 6.74 6.52 17.61
N HIS A 25 7.50 5.90 16.70
CA HIS A 25 8.94 5.73 16.88
C HIS A 25 9.70 7.03 16.56
N PRO A 26 10.56 7.55 17.47
CA PRO A 26 11.19 8.86 17.30
C PRO A 26 12.15 8.94 16.09
N ASP A 27 12.71 7.82 15.65
CA ASP A 27 13.63 7.76 14.49
C ASP A 27 12.93 7.45 13.14
N VAL A 28 11.62 7.16 13.12
CA VAL A 28 10.92 6.74 11.89
C VAL A 28 10.08 7.88 11.29
N LEU A 29 10.25 8.12 9.99
CA LEU A 29 9.29 8.86 9.18
C LEU A 29 8.26 7.87 8.63
N SER A 30 7.05 7.87 9.21
CA SER A 30 5.96 6.98 8.78
C SER A 30 5.08 7.68 7.74
N LEU A 31 5.22 7.27 6.47
CA LEU A 31 4.48 7.82 5.34
C LEU A 31 3.26 6.93 5.06
N ASN A 32 2.11 7.36 5.57
CA ASN A 32 0.86 6.60 5.51
C ASN A 32 0.05 6.95 4.26
N GLU A 33 -0.24 5.95 3.42
CA GLU A 33 -1.00 6.03 2.17
C GLU A 33 -0.39 6.96 1.09
N LEU A 34 0.93 7.13 1.06
CA LEU A 34 1.59 7.96 0.04
C LEU A 34 1.42 7.37 -1.36
N LEU A 35 1.75 6.09 -1.53
CA LEU A 35 1.60 5.40 -2.82
C LEU A 35 0.12 5.37 -3.27
N SER A 36 -0.82 5.18 -2.33
CA SER A 36 -2.26 5.28 -2.58
C SER A 36 -2.71 6.68 -3.02
N SER A 37 -2.09 7.75 -2.51
CA SER A 37 -2.44 9.14 -2.85
C SER A 37 -2.09 9.48 -4.31
N VAL A 38 -0.89 9.08 -4.75
CA VAL A 38 -0.35 9.39 -6.09
C VAL A 38 -0.72 8.36 -7.17
N GLN A 39 -1.18 7.18 -6.76
CA GLN A 39 -1.60 6.05 -7.60
C GLN A 39 -0.63 5.74 -8.76
N SER A 40 -1.18 5.51 -9.97
CA SER A 40 -0.48 5.19 -11.22
C SER A 40 0.29 6.38 -11.81
N ARG A 41 -0.04 7.61 -11.40
CA ARG A 41 0.65 8.84 -11.82
C ARG A 41 1.95 9.07 -11.03
N GLY A 42 2.18 8.34 -9.94
CA GLY A 42 3.27 8.60 -9.01
C GLY A 42 4.69 8.40 -9.57
N PHE A 43 4.88 7.54 -10.57
CA PHE A 43 6.21 7.16 -11.11
C PHE A 43 6.25 7.30 -12.64
N PRO A 44 6.21 8.53 -13.19
CA PRO A 44 6.39 8.75 -14.62
C PRO A 44 7.79 8.30 -15.08
N GLU A 45 7.87 7.85 -16.33
CA GLU A 45 9.12 7.51 -16.99
C GLU A 45 9.90 8.77 -17.42
N GLY A 46 11.22 8.71 -17.34
CA GLY A 46 12.12 9.80 -17.72
C GLY A 46 12.38 10.83 -16.61
N PRO A 47 13.20 11.86 -16.89
CA PRO A 47 13.42 12.97 -15.99
C PRO A 47 12.22 13.93 -16.00
N LEU A 48 11.91 14.51 -14.84
CA LEU A 48 10.93 15.57 -14.66
C LEU A 48 11.47 16.66 -13.73
N GLY A 49 11.04 17.90 -13.92
CA GLY A 49 11.43 19.03 -13.08
C GLY A 49 10.75 19.02 -11.71
N GLY A 50 11.31 19.72 -10.72
CA GLY A 50 10.73 19.80 -9.38
C GLY A 50 9.26 20.27 -9.34
N GLY A 51 8.88 21.21 -10.21
CA GLY A 51 7.50 21.67 -10.34
C GLY A 51 6.55 20.71 -11.08
N GLU A 52 7.07 19.75 -11.84
CA GLU A 52 6.30 18.63 -12.40
C GLU A 52 6.07 17.55 -11.35
N PHE A 53 7.12 17.20 -10.60
CA PHE A 53 7.02 16.27 -9.49
C PHE A 53 6.07 16.80 -8.40
N TRP A 54 6.12 18.09 -8.06
CA TRP A 54 5.18 18.69 -7.10
C TRP A 54 3.72 18.53 -7.53
N ARG A 55 3.39 18.65 -8.82
CA ARG A 55 2.02 18.43 -9.32
C ARG A 55 1.52 17.00 -9.06
N LEU A 56 2.38 15.99 -9.07
CA LEU A 56 2.00 14.61 -8.70
C LEU A 56 1.53 14.49 -7.24
N LEU A 57 1.99 15.40 -6.37
CA LEU A 57 1.67 15.44 -4.94
C LEU A 57 0.57 16.47 -4.61
N ALA A 58 0.47 17.51 -5.44
CA ALA A 58 -0.37 18.69 -5.23
C ALA A 58 -1.70 18.64 -5.98
N ASP A 59 -1.75 18.01 -7.17
CA ASP A 59 -2.98 17.87 -7.92
C ASP A 59 -3.94 16.94 -7.13
N PRO A 60 -5.24 17.26 -7.04
CA PRO A 60 -6.22 16.38 -6.41
C PRO A 60 -6.32 15.03 -7.12
N ASN A 61 -6.51 13.96 -6.35
CA ASN A 61 -6.75 12.63 -6.88
C ASN A 61 -8.21 12.53 -7.39
N PRO A 62 -8.47 12.35 -8.71
CA PRO A 62 -9.83 12.42 -9.27
C PRO A 62 -10.78 11.37 -8.69
N GLU A 63 -10.28 10.15 -8.45
CA GLU A 63 -11.06 9.04 -7.92
C GLU A 63 -11.49 9.31 -6.47
N PHE A 64 -10.56 9.78 -5.62
CA PHE A 64 -10.86 10.11 -4.23
C PHE A 64 -11.74 11.35 -4.10
N GLU A 65 -11.54 12.36 -4.95
CA GLU A 65 -12.43 13.51 -5.06
C GLU A 65 -13.86 13.09 -5.43
N ARG A 66 -14.04 12.24 -6.44
CA ARG A 66 -15.36 11.66 -6.79
C ARG A 66 -15.98 10.90 -5.63
N MET A 67 -15.20 10.14 -4.86
CA MET A 67 -15.69 9.44 -3.66
C MET A 67 -16.18 10.42 -2.59
N ILE A 68 -15.46 11.52 -2.36
CA ILE A 68 -15.86 12.56 -1.39
C ILE A 68 -17.14 13.26 -1.86
N ARG A 69 -17.24 13.67 -3.14
CA ARG A 69 -18.46 14.27 -3.72
C ARG A 69 -19.66 13.34 -3.64
N SER A 70 -19.45 12.04 -3.81
CA SER A 70 -20.52 11.03 -3.79
C SER A 70 -20.86 10.55 -2.37
N GLY A 71 -20.37 11.21 -1.32
CA GLY A 71 -20.73 10.89 0.07
C GLY A 71 -20.14 9.57 0.58
N VAL A 72 -19.13 9.02 -0.09
CA VAL A 72 -18.49 7.73 0.23
C VAL A 72 -16.99 7.86 0.56
N PRO A 73 -16.58 8.77 1.47
CA PRO A 73 -15.17 8.93 1.82
C PRO A 73 -14.60 7.68 2.51
N MET A 74 -13.33 7.40 2.28
CA MET A 74 -12.61 6.34 2.98
C MET A 74 -12.28 6.74 4.43
N PRO A 75 -12.21 5.78 5.38
CA PRO A 75 -11.72 6.02 6.73
C PRO A 75 -10.29 6.59 6.80
N GLU A 76 -9.50 6.42 5.75
CA GLU A 76 -8.13 6.91 5.61
C GLU A 76 -8.05 8.39 5.16
N PHE A 77 -9.14 8.98 4.66
CA PHE A 77 -9.21 10.41 4.28
C PHE A 77 -9.27 11.30 5.53
N VAL A 78 -8.14 11.49 6.21
CA VAL A 78 -8.08 12.22 7.48
C VAL A 78 -8.42 13.71 7.32
N TYR A 79 -8.00 14.34 6.21
CA TYR A 79 -8.18 15.78 5.99
C TYR A 79 -9.67 16.21 6.00
N THR A 80 -10.58 15.38 5.48
CA THR A 80 -12.02 15.71 5.43
C THR A 80 -12.68 15.78 6.81
N ARG A 81 -12.05 15.21 7.86
CA ARG A 81 -12.54 15.26 9.25
C ARG A 81 -12.14 16.54 10.00
N ARG A 82 -11.08 17.20 9.54
CA ARG A 82 -10.54 18.45 10.08
C ARG A 82 -10.13 19.33 8.90
N PRO A 83 -11.10 19.81 8.10
CA PRO A 83 -10.82 20.53 6.87
C PRO A 83 -10.07 21.83 7.17
N GLY A 84 -9.03 22.08 6.38
CA GLY A 84 -8.30 23.36 6.37
C GLY A 84 -8.71 24.21 5.18
N ARG A 85 -7.71 24.70 4.44
CA ARG A 85 -7.85 25.58 3.27
C ARG A 85 -8.47 24.90 2.04
N TYR A 86 -8.31 23.59 1.90
CA TYR A 86 -8.67 22.86 0.69
C TYR A 86 -10.03 22.17 0.82
N ALA A 87 -10.85 22.21 -0.23
CA ALA A 87 -12.14 21.53 -0.28
C ALA A 87 -12.47 21.02 -1.70
N THR A 88 -13.11 19.87 -1.76
CA THR A 88 -13.51 19.14 -2.97
C THR A 88 -14.49 19.93 -3.86
N GLU A 89 -15.28 20.83 -3.27
CA GLU A 89 -16.22 21.72 -3.98
C GLU A 89 -15.56 22.96 -4.62
N THR A 90 -14.30 23.27 -4.30
CA THR A 90 -13.66 24.55 -4.68
C THR A 90 -12.26 24.37 -5.28
N THR A 91 -11.31 23.88 -4.49
CA THR A 91 -9.90 23.73 -4.88
C THR A 91 -9.55 22.31 -5.33
N GLY A 92 -10.38 21.34 -4.93
CA GLY A 92 -9.96 19.96 -4.72
C GLY A 92 -9.00 19.82 -3.54
N ILE A 93 -8.91 18.64 -2.94
CA ILE A 93 -7.95 18.36 -1.85
C ILE A 93 -6.66 17.79 -2.45
N PRO A 94 -5.48 18.43 -2.23
CA PRO A 94 -4.21 17.91 -2.72
C PRO A 94 -3.93 16.48 -2.27
N ALA A 95 -3.42 15.64 -3.18
CA ALA A 95 -3.21 14.21 -2.91
C ALA A 95 -2.38 13.96 -1.63
N LEU A 96 -1.28 14.69 -1.43
CA LEU A 96 -0.42 14.57 -0.26
C LEU A 96 -1.12 15.04 1.04
N ALA A 97 -1.97 16.06 0.95
CA ALA A 97 -2.69 16.64 2.09
C ALA A 97 -3.85 15.75 2.57
N LEU A 98 -4.49 14.97 1.68
CA LEU A 98 -5.68 14.17 2.02
C LEU A 98 -5.43 13.12 3.12
N MET A 99 -4.27 12.46 3.10
CA MET A 99 -3.94 11.33 3.98
C MET A 99 -2.53 11.39 4.60
N VAL A 100 -1.52 11.86 3.86
CA VAL A 100 -0.11 11.74 4.27
C VAL A 100 0.27 12.81 5.29
N LEU A 101 0.09 14.10 4.95
CA LEU A 101 0.51 15.20 5.84
C LEU A 101 -0.21 15.22 7.20
N PRO A 102 -1.54 14.94 7.29
CA PRO A 102 -2.24 14.84 8.58
C PRO A 102 -1.75 13.70 9.49
N HIS A 103 -0.92 12.78 8.97
CA HIS A 103 -0.27 11.75 9.81
C HIS A 103 1.08 12.23 10.38
N LEU A 104 1.68 13.28 9.81
CA LEU A 104 2.99 13.82 10.19
C LEU A 104 2.90 15.07 11.07
N THR A 105 1.81 15.83 10.98
CA THR A 105 1.67 17.15 11.64
C THR A 105 0.21 17.53 11.88
N ASP A 106 -0.03 18.34 12.91
CA ASP A 106 -1.32 19.00 13.17
C ASP A 106 -1.57 20.21 12.24
N ASP A 107 -0.55 20.70 11.52
CA ASP A 107 -0.64 21.74 10.49
C ASP A 107 -0.25 21.19 9.10
N PRO A 108 -1.15 20.44 8.43
CA PRO A 108 -0.88 19.85 7.12
C PRO A 108 -0.78 20.92 6.02
N ASP A 109 -1.52 22.03 6.13
CA ASP A 109 -1.54 23.12 5.13
C ASP A 109 -0.23 23.92 5.14
N GLY A 110 0.27 24.27 6.33
CA GLY A 110 1.55 24.97 6.48
C GLY A 110 2.72 24.12 6.00
N LEU A 111 2.70 22.80 6.29
CA LEU A 111 3.70 21.86 5.78
C LEU A 111 3.60 21.70 4.24
N PHE A 112 2.39 21.67 3.68
CA PHE A 112 2.20 21.61 2.23
C PHE A 112 2.82 22.84 1.53
N ASP A 113 2.61 24.04 2.08
CA ASP A 113 3.24 25.27 1.58
C ASP A 113 4.77 25.28 1.75
N GLU A 114 5.29 24.73 2.85
CA GLU A 114 6.73 24.60 3.12
C GLU A 114 7.41 23.70 2.09
N LEU A 115 6.79 22.55 1.80
CA LEU A 115 7.25 21.59 0.80
C LEU A 115 7.19 22.19 -0.61
N GLY A 116 6.04 22.76 -1.01
CA GLY A 116 5.85 23.31 -2.35
C GLY A 116 6.87 24.39 -2.72
N LYS A 117 7.25 25.26 -1.77
CA LYS A 117 8.29 26.29 -1.94
C LYS A 117 9.69 25.73 -2.22
N GLN A 118 9.97 24.50 -1.77
CA GLN A 118 11.26 23.84 -1.94
C GLN A 118 11.26 22.90 -3.14
N VAL A 119 10.28 21.99 -3.19
CA VAL A 119 10.15 20.95 -4.21
C VAL A 119 10.04 21.55 -5.62
N CYS A 120 9.25 22.61 -5.80
CA CYS A 120 9.10 23.27 -7.12
C CYS A 120 10.41 23.85 -7.69
N ARG A 121 11.44 24.03 -6.86
CA ARG A 121 12.75 24.60 -7.26
C ARG A 121 13.83 23.54 -7.48
N TRP A 122 13.50 22.26 -7.33
CA TRP A 122 14.47 21.19 -7.56
C TRP A 122 14.82 21.03 -9.04
N PRO A 123 16.07 20.65 -9.36
CA PRO A 123 16.49 20.34 -10.71
C PRO A 123 15.77 19.10 -11.24
N ASP A 124 15.90 18.85 -12.54
CA ASP A 124 15.37 17.66 -13.18
C ASP A 124 16.01 16.40 -12.59
N ARG A 125 15.18 15.40 -12.28
CA ARG A 125 15.59 14.08 -11.77
C ARG A 125 14.58 13.03 -12.25
N THR A 126 14.87 11.75 -12.06
CA THR A 126 13.84 10.71 -12.12
C THR A 126 12.83 10.85 -10.97
N ALA A 127 11.64 10.25 -11.12
CA ALA A 127 10.63 10.24 -10.06
C ALA A 127 11.14 9.64 -8.74
N ALA A 128 11.97 8.59 -8.80
CA ALA A 128 12.55 7.94 -7.62
C ALA A 128 13.46 8.90 -6.84
N GLU A 129 14.41 9.54 -7.51
CA GLU A 129 15.34 10.50 -6.89
C GLU A 129 14.61 11.72 -6.29
N HIS A 130 13.45 12.12 -6.86
CA HIS A 130 12.59 13.13 -6.26
C HIS A 130 11.87 12.65 -4.99
N TYR A 131 11.40 11.40 -4.95
CA TYR A 131 10.88 10.82 -3.70
C TYR A 131 11.98 10.68 -2.64
N GLU A 132 13.19 10.25 -3.02
CA GLU A 132 14.32 10.18 -2.09
C GLU A 132 14.67 11.58 -1.53
N ALA A 133 14.70 12.61 -2.37
CA ALA A 133 14.88 13.99 -1.93
C ALA A 133 13.74 14.49 -1.02
N LEU A 134 12.49 14.08 -1.27
CA LEU A 134 11.33 14.38 -0.42
C LEU A 134 11.41 13.68 0.92
N PHE A 135 11.80 12.40 0.93
CA PHE A 135 11.98 11.64 2.16
C PHE A 135 13.15 12.19 2.99
N ASP A 136 14.26 12.56 2.35
CA ASP A 136 15.39 13.20 3.01
C ASP A 136 14.99 14.58 3.60
N LEU A 137 14.22 15.40 2.86
CA LEU A 137 13.69 16.68 3.34
C LEU A 137 12.76 16.48 4.56
N LEU A 138 11.80 15.55 4.48
CA LEU A 138 10.88 15.25 5.57
C LEU A 138 11.61 14.67 6.79
N CYS A 139 12.59 13.78 6.58
CA CYS A 139 13.42 13.25 7.65
C CYS A 139 14.20 14.36 8.36
N VAL A 140 14.81 15.31 7.64
CA VAL A 140 15.45 16.48 8.26
C VAL A 140 14.43 17.33 9.02
N ARG A 141 13.27 17.60 8.43
CA ARG A 141 12.20 18.46 8.98
C ARG A 141 11.56 17.92 10.26
N PHE A 142 11.56 16.59 10.44
CA PHE A 142 10.98 15.90 11.59
C PHE A 142 12.02 15.22 12.50
N GLY A 143 13.32 15.39 12.23
CA GLY A 143 14.39 14.74 13.00
C GLY A 143 14.41 13.21 12.88
N ARG A 144 13.91 12.64 11.78
CA ARG A 144 13.82 11.19 11.54
C ARG A 144 15.04 10.66 10.77
N ARG A 145 15.31 9.37 10.90
CA ARG A 145 16.48 8.69 10.35
C ARG A 145 16.15 7.66 9.26
N VAL A 146 15.07 6.89 9.44
CA VAL A 146 14.61 5.89 8.47
C VAL A 146 13.23 6.24 7.93
N VAL A 147 12.90 5.70 6.76
CA VAL A 147 11.62 5.94 6.09
C VAL A 147 10.84 4.64 6.04
N VAL A 148 9.60 4.66 6.52
CA VAL A 148 8.64 3.56 6.36
C VAL A 148 7.43 4.08 5.62
N GLU A 149 7.24 3.67 4.37
CA GLU A 149 6.01 3.92 3.62
C GLU A 149 5.07 2.74 3.84
N ARG A 150 3.78 3.05 4.05
CA ARG A 150 2.72 2.04 4.13
C ARG A 150 1.49 2.53 3.39
N SER A 151 1.23 1.92 2.24
CA SER A 151 -0.06 2.00 1.54
C SER A 151 -0.81 0.67 1.58
N GLY A 152 -2.14 0.71 1.72
CA GLY A 152 -2.97 -0.48 1.50
C GLY A 152 -3.01 -0.88 0.01
N TYR A 153 -3.45 -2.11 -0.29
CA TYR A 153 -3.63 -2.61 -1.68
C TYR A 153 -2.37 -2.39 -2.55
N SER A 154 -1.20 -2.73 -2.00
CA SER A 154 0.11 -2.29 -2.51
C SER A 154 1.02 -3.42 -2.98
N THR A 155 0.61 -4.69 -2.84
CA THR A 155 1.41 -5.86 -3.24
C THR A 155 1.80 -5.85 -4.71
N GLU A 156 0.91 -5.44 -5.61
CA GLU A 156 1.17 -5.31 -7.05
C GLU A 156 2.23 -4.25 -7.40
N ARG A 157 2.60 -3.37 -6.46
CA ARG A 157 3.63 -2.35 -6.69
C ARG A 157 5.05 -2.87 -6.44
N VAL A 158 5.23 -4.06 -5.86
CA VAL A 158 6.55 -4.59 -5.51
C VAL A 158 7.52 -4.60 -6.71
N PRO A 159 7.17 -5.11 -7.92
CA PRO A 159 8.12 -5.12 -9.06
C PRO A 159 8.54 -3.71 -9.51
N LEU A 160 7.59 -2.76 -9.52
CA LEU A 160 7.89 -1.34 -9.79
C LEU A 160 8.82 -0.76 -8.72
N LEU A 161 8.53 -1.00 -7.44
CA LEU A 161 9.30 -0.47 -6.32
C LEU A 161 10.73 -1.06 -6.29
N CYS A 162 10.92 -2.34 -6.58
CA CYS A 162 12.24 -2.94 -6.73
C CYS A 162 13.04 -2.33 -7.89
N ARG A 163 12.36 -2.03 -9.01
CA ARG A 163 12.97 -1.38 -10.19
C ARG A 163 13.41 0.06 -9.92
N VAL A 164 12.59 0.85 -9.21
CA VAL A 164 12.84 2.29 -9.00
C VAL A 164 13.56 2.61 -7.70
N PHE A 165 13.51 1.73 -6.70
CA PHE A 165 14.30 1.80 -5.45
C PHE A 165 15.07 0.49 -5.21
N PRO A 166 16.19 0.23 -5.90
CA PRO A 166 16.91 -1.06 -5.83
C PRO A 166 17.54 -1.41 -4.47
N GLN A 167 17.43 -0.54 -3.47
CA GLN A 167 17.93 -0.73 -2.10
C GLN A 167 16.79 -0.75 -1.06
N ALA A 168 15.53 -0.71 -1.50
CA ALA A 168 14.38 -0.70 -0.62
C ALA A 168 14.15 -2.06 0.04
N ARG A 169 13.63 -2.03 1.28
CA ARG A 169 13.20 -3.21 2.02
C ARG A 169 11.68 -3.37 1.96
N PHE A 170 11.19 -4.59 2.13
CA PHE A 170 9.76 -4.89 2.06
C PHE A 170 9.28 -5.66 3.30
N VAL A 171 8.18 -5.22 3.90
CA VAL A 171 7.48 -5.98 4.94
C VAL A 171 6.13 -6.40 4.38
N HIS A 172 5.90 -7.69 4.24
CA HIS A 172 4.60 -8.22 3.82
C HIS A 172 3.67 -8.34 5.03
N LEU A 173 2.81 -7.34 5.21
CA LEU A 173 1.77 -7.37 6.24
C LEU A 173 0.52 -8.10 5.71
N PHE A 174 0.22 -9.25 6.30
CA PHE A 174 -0.97 -10.03 5.99
C PHE A 174 -1.78 -10.36 7.25
N ARG A 175 -2.92 -11.02 7.04
CA ARG A 175 -3.90 -11.41 8.07
C ARG A 175 -4.68 -12.62 7.58
N ASP A 176 -5.25 -13.42 8.48
CA ASP A 176 -6.22 -14.49 8.14
C ASP A 176 -7.23 -14.04 7.08
N GLY A 177 -7.42 -14.88 6.05
CA GLY A 177 -8.17 -14.54 4.84
C GLY A 177 -9.64 -14.23 5.09
N PRO A 178 -10.42 -15.15 5.71
CA PRO A 178 -11.82 -14.90 6.07
C PRO A 178 -12.03 -13.63 6.91
N ASP A 179 -11.19 -13.40 7.92
CA ASP A 179 -11.24 -12.19 8.74
C ASP A 179 -10.89 -10.91 7.96
N CYS A 180 -9.88 -10.97 7.09
CA CYS A 180 -9.47 -9.84 6.26
C CYS A 180 -10.52 -9.50 5.20
N ALA A 181 -11.08 -10.51 4.51
CA ALA A 181 -12.16 -10.34 3.53
C ALA A 181 -13.44 -9.78 4.15
N LEU A 182 -13.81 -10.18 5.37
CA LEU A 182 -14.92 -9.58 6.13
C LEU A 182 -14.64 -8.12 6.54
N SER A 183 -13.36 -7.76 6.74
CA SER A 183 -12.95 -6.37 6.97
C SER A 183 -12.92 -5.54 5.66
N MET A 184 -12.67 -6.17 4.52
CA MET A 184 -12.78 -5.56 3.18
C MET A 184 -14.24 -5.30 2.79
N SER A 185 -15.16 -6.23 3.04
CA SER A 185 -16.57 -6.08 2.65
C SER A 185 -17.29 -4.88 3.29
N ARG A 186 -16.75 -4.42 4.43
CA ARG A 186 -17.19 -3.24 5.20
C ARG A 186 -16.41 -1.96 4.87
N HIS A 187 -15.40 -2.01 4.00
CA HIS A 187 -14.58 -0.87 3.64
C HIS A 187 -14.93 -0.36 2.24
N THR A 188 -15.30 0.91 2.16
CA THR A 188 -15.80 1.59 0.96
C THR A 188 -14.90 1.43 -0.27
N GLY A 189 -13.57 1.49 -0.08
CA GLY A 189 -12.61 1.34 -1.17
C GLY A 189 -12.65 -0.04 -1.81
N TYR A 190 -12.75 -1.13 -1.02
CA TYR A 190 -12.81 -2.50 -1.55
C TYR A 190 -14.16 -2.80 -2.20
N ARG A 191 -15.24 -2.20 -1.70
CA ARG A 191 -16.56 -2.28 -2.34
C ARG A 191 -16.51 -1.65 -3.73
N LEU A 192 -15.90 -0.48 -3.86
CA LEU A 192 -15.64 0.17 -5.15
C LEU A 192 -14.68 -0.64 -6.05
N ILE A 193 -13.60 -1.22 -5.52
CA ILE A 193 -12.70 -2.11 -6.29
C ILE A 193 -13.48 -3.24 -6.96
N LEU A 194 -14.38 -3.91 -6.24
CA LEU A 194 -15.18 -4.99 -6.84
C LEU A 194 -16.16 -4.50 -7.90
N LEU A 195 -16.73 -3.29 -7.74
CA LEU A 195 -17.64 -2.69 -8.70
C LEU A 195 -16.93 -2.23 -9.98
N LEU A 196 -15.76 -1.60 -9.85
CA LEU A 196 -14.91 -1.21 -10.98
C LEU A 196 -14.39 -2.45 -11.73
N ARG A 197 -13.93 -3.49 -11.02
CA ARG A 197 -13.59 -4.78 -11.62
C ARG A 197 -14.76 -5.43 -12.36
N GLU A 198 -15.99 -5.32 -11.85
CA GLU A 198 -17.19 -5.79 -12.56
C GLU A 198 -17.50 -4.96 -13.81
N ILE A 199 -17.29 -3.64 -13.77
CA ILE A 199 -17.42 -2.75 -14.94
C ILE A 199 -16.39 -3.12 -16.02
N LEU A 200 -15.12 -3.30 -15.66
CA LEU A 200 -14.08 -3.72 -16.61
C LEU A 200 -14.38 -5.09 -17.21
N ALA A 201 -14.74 -6.08 -16.39
CA ALA A 201 -15.08 -7.42 -16.85
C ALA A 201 -16.27 -7.45 -17.83
N ARG A 202 -17.24 -6.54 -17.67
CA ARG A 202 -18.40 -6.39 -18.58
C ARG A 202 -18.07 -5.65 -19.88
N THR A 203 -17.09 -4.75 -19.86
CA THR A 203 -16.78 -3.84 -20.99
C THR A 203 -15.55 -4.26 -21.79
N GLY A 204 -14.72 -5.15 -21.25
CA GLY A 204 -13.44 -5.56 -21.82
C GLY A 204 -12.35 -4.48 -21.78
N ALA A 205 -12.57 -3.38 -21.05
CA ALA A 205 -11.58 -2.32 -20.89
C ALA A 205 -10.49 -2.72 -19.87
N GLU A 206 -9.25 -2.27 -20.11
CA GLU A 206 -8.13 -2.52 -19.20
C GLU A 206 -8.14 -1.61 -17.96
N ARG A 207 -8.72 -0.40 -18.08
CA ARG A 207 -8.73 0.65 -17.05
C ARG A 207 -10.01 1.49 -17.12
N HIS A 208 -10.56 1.93 -15.99
CA HIS A 208 -11.77 2.77 -15.94
C HIS A 208 -11.63 4.06 -16.75
N GLY A 209 -10.45 4.69 -16.72
CA GLY A 209 -10.16 5.95 -17.42
C GLY A 209 -10.13 5.82 -18.95
N GLU A 210 -10.23 4.61 -19.51
CA GLU A 210 -10.22 4.35 -20.95
C GLU A 210 -11.60 3.88 -21.48
N LEU A 211 -12.62 3.85 -20.62
CA LEU A 211 -13.97 3.45 -21.01
C LEU A 211 -14.56 4.40 -22.06
N THR A 212 -14.89 3.84 -23.22
CA THR A 212 -15.54 4.58 -24.31
C THR A 212 -17.00 4.88 -23.99
N HIS A 213 -17.55 5.92 -24.63
CA HIS A 213 -18.96 6.29 -24.49
C HIS A 213 -19.94 5.17 -24.85
N ASP A 214 -19.58 4.26 -25.78
CA ASP A 214 -20.40 3.10 -26.13
C ASP A 214 -20.30 1.99 -25.07
N GLN A 215 -19.10 1.71 -24.53
CA GLN A 215 -18.93 0.79 -23.40
C GLN A 215 -19.73 1.25 -22.17
N ILE A 216 -19.67 2.54 -21.83
CA ILE A 216 -20.44 3.11 -20.71
C ILE A 216 -21.95 2.95 -20.95
N ARG A 217 -22.44 3.20 -22.17
CA ARG A 217 -23.85 3.00 -22.53
C ARG A 217 -24.31 1.53 -22.53
N SER A 218 -23.39 0.57 -22.60
CA SER A 218 -23.69 -0.86 -22.57
C SER A 218 -23.80 -1.46 -21.16
N LEU A 219 -23.38 -0.71 -20.14
CA LEU A 219 -23.47 -1.12 -18.74
C LEU A 219 -24.92 -1.08 -18.24
N PRO A 220 -25.28 -1.91 -17.25
CA PRO A 220 -26.46 -1.70 -16.42
C PRO A 220 -26.48 -0.28 -15.82
N PRO A 221 -27.64 0.38 -15.70
CA PRO A 221 -27.74 1.77 -15.21
C PRO A 221 -26.96 1.99 -13.91
N GLU A 222 -27.10 1.07 -12.95
CA GLU A 222 -26.52 1.11 -11.61
C GLU A 222 -24.98 1.02 -11.62
N LEU A 223 -24.39 0.47 -12.69
CA LEU A 223 -22.94 0.42 -12.90
C LEU A 223 -22.44 1.60 -13.74
N SER A 224 -23.25 2.10 -14.68
CA SER A 224 -22.92 3.30 -15.45
C SER A 224 -22.93 4.56 -14.56
N GLU A 225 -23.83 4.63 -13.57
CA GLU A 225 -23.95 5.78 -12.68
C GLU A 225 -22.74 5.96 -11.76
N LEU A 226 -22.11 4.86 -11.32
CA LEU A 226 -20.86 4.87 -10.54
C LEU A 226 -19.68 5.55 -11.26
N LEU A 227 -19.77 5.76 -12.58
CA LEU A 227 -18.76 6.45 -13.37
C LEU A 227 -18.98 7.97 -13.45
N ALA A 228 -20.14 8.48 -13.03
CA ALA A 228 -20.42 9.91 -12.98
C ALA A 228 -19.52 10.65 -11.97
N ASP A 229 -19.36 11.97 -12.15
CA ASP A 229 -18.57 12.81 -11.23
C ASP A 229 -19.15 12.87 -9.80
N ARG A 230 -20.45 12.60 -9.68
CA ARG A 230 -21.19 12.38 -8.43
C ARG A 230 -22.25 11.30 -8.66
N PHE A 231 -22.32 10.31 -7.77
CA PHE A 231 -23.29 9.22 -7.81
C PHE A 231 -24.01 9.03 -6.46
N ASP A 232 -25.10 8.26 -6.41
CA ASP A 232 -25.78 7.92 -5.15
C ASP A 232 -24.90 6.99 -4.27
N PRO A 233 -24.55 7.38 -3.02
CA PRO A 233 -23.79 6.53 -2.09
C PRO A 233 -24.40 5.14 -1.88
N ALA A 234 -25.72 4.97 -2.01
CA ALA A 234 -26.40 3.69 -1.84
C ALA A 234 -25.92 2.62 -2.85
N LEU A 235 -25.51 3.03 -4.06
CA LEU A 235 -24.94 2.14 -5.08
C LEU A 235 -23.66 1.43 -4.62
N VAL A 236 -22.95 2.00 -3.63
CA VAL A 236 -21.76 1.42 -3.01
C VAL A 236 -22.07 0.86 -1.63
N LEU A 237 -22.74 1.61 -0.76
CA LEU A 237 -22.89 1.27 0.67
C LEU A 237 -23.94 0.17 0.89
N ASP A 238 -25.12 0.29 0.27
CA ASP A 238 -26.27 -0.57 0.54
C ASP A 238 -26.34 -1.78 -0.40
N ARG A 239 -25.56 -1.76 -1.48
CA ARG A 239 -25.50 -2.83 -2.47
C ARG A 239 -25.05 -4.16 -1.87
N ASP A 240 -25.82 -5.23 -2.08
CA ASP A 240 -25.38 -6.57 -1.70
C ASP A 240 -24.17 -7.00 -2.57
N LEU A 241 -23.08 -7.37 -1.91
CA LEU A 241 -21.82 -7.80 -2.51
C LEU A 241 -21.40 -9.10 -1.81
N PRO A 242 -21.58 -10.27 -2.46
CA PRO A 242 -21.35 -11.56 -1.83
C PRO A 242 -19.95 -11.67 -1.22
N LEU A 243 -19.88 -12.01 0.07
CA LEU A 243 -18.65 -12.09 0.84
C LEU A 243 -17.55 -12.97 0.18
N PRO A 244 -17.87 -14.10 -0.49
CA PRO A 244 -16.88 -14.88 -1.25
C PRO A 244 -16.10 -14.09 -2.33
N ARG A 245 -16.68 -13.03 -2.92
CA ARG A 245 -15.95 -12.14 -3.86
C ARG A 245 -14.78 -11.42 -3.19
N PHE A 246 -14.92 -11.02 -1.93
CA PHE A 246 -13.83 -10.41 -1.15
C PHE A 246 -12.78 -11.46 -0.75
N GLY A 247 -13.18 -12.70 -0.49
CA GLY A 247 -12.25 -13.81 -0.28
C GLY A 247 -11.40 -14.13 -1.52
N ALA A 248 -12.02 -14.13 -2.70
CA ALA A 248 -11.32 -14.28 -3.98
C ALA A 248 -10.36 -13.13 -4.26
N LEU A 249 -10.79 -11.88 -4.01
CA LEU A 249 -9.94 -10.68 -4.11
C LEU A 249 -8.73 -10.77 -3.16
N TRP A 250 -8.95 -11.14 -1.91
CA TRP A 250 -7.87 -11.33 -0.94
C TRP A 250 -6.88 -12.41 -1.42
N SER A 251 -7.37 -13.55 -1.89
CA SER A 251 -6.53 -14.63 -2.42
C SER A 251 -5.67 -14.19 -3.60
N GLU A 252 -6.23 -13.43 -4.55
CA GLU A 252 -5.51 -12.89 -5.71
C GLU A 252 -4.37 -11.96 -5.27
N LEU A 253 -4.66 -10.99 -4.41
CA LEU A 253 -3.71 -9.98 -3.95
C LEU A 253 -2.59 -10.58 -3.07
N VAL A 254 -2.92 -11.61 -2.28
CA VAL A 254 -1.95 -12.36 -1.48
C VAL A 254 -1.05 -13.22 -2.37
N ALA A 255 -1.64 -14.02 -3.28
CA ALA A 255 -0.86 -14.92 -4.12
C ALA A 255 0.16 -14.15 -4.97
N ARG A 256 -0.29 -13.12 -5.70
CA ARG A 256 0.61 -12.25 -6.47
C ARG A 256 1.61 -11.51 -5.58
N GLY A 257 1.20 -11.07 -4.39
CA GLY A 257 2.12 -10.45 -3.42
C GLY A 257 3.26 -11.38 -3.00
N VAL A 258 2.95 -12.64 -2.70
CA VAL A 258 3.97 -13.67 -2.40
C VAL A 258 4.84 -13.96 -3.62
N ASP A 259 4.25 -14.09 -4.81
CA ASP A 259 4.99 -14.34 -6.05
C ASP A 259 6.00 -13.20 -6.33
N HIS A 260 5.54 -11.93 -6.32
CA HIS A 260 6.40 -10.75 -6.51
C HIS A 260 7.51 -10.63 -5.45
N LEU A 261 7.21 -10.99 -4.20
CA LEU A 261 8.20 -10.97 -3.11
C LEU A 261 9.21 -12.13 -3.18
N SER A 262 8.86 -13.26 -3.80
CA SER A 262 9.79 -14.38 -4.00
C SER A 262 10.94 -14.03 -4.95
N GLU A 263 10.76 -13.02 -5.81
CA GLU A 263 11.82 -12.46 -6.67
C GLU A 263 12.75 -11.47 -5.92
N VAL A 264 12.36 -11.01 -4.72
CA VAL A 264 13.14 -10.07 -3.91
C VAL A 264 14.22 -10.83 -3.13
N PRO A 265 15.49 -10.36 -3.09
CA PRO A 265 16.54 -10.99 -2.30
C PRO A 265 16.13 -11.13 -0.83
N ALA A 266 16.26 -12.34 -0.25
CA ALA A 266 15.75 -12.64 1.10
C ALA A 266 16.16 -11.64 2.21
N PRO A 267 17.38 -11.06 2.26
CA PRO A 267 17.73 -10.04 3.27
C PRO A 267 16.98 -8.70 3.12
N MET A 268 16.27 -8.49 2.01
CA MET A 268 15.54 -7.26 1.69
C MET A 268 14.03 -7.40 1.92
N TRP A 269 13.51 -8.55 2.30
CA TRP A 269 12.09 -8.67 2.66
C TRP A 269 11.84 -9.55 3.88
N THR A 270 10.69 -9.36 4.50
CA THR A 270 10.21 -10.22 5.59
C THR A 270 8.68 -10.20 5.66
N THR A 271 8.09 -11.19 6.32
CA THR A 271 6.66 -11.25 6.64
C THR A 271 6.34 -10.52 7.95
N LEU A 272 5.08 -10.16 8.15
CA LEU A 272 4.48 -9.83 9.44
C LEU A 272 3.01 -10.26 9.41
N ALA A 273 2.67 -11.35 10.11
CA ALA A 273 1.28 -11.72 10.30
C ALA A 273 0.64 -10.77 11.32
N TYR A 274 -0.60 -10.34 11.05
CA TYR A 274 -1.37 -9.59 12.04
C TYR A 274 -1.61 -10.43 13.30
N GLU A 275 -1.81 -11.73 13.13
CA GLU A 275 -2.01 -12.70 14.21
C GLU A 275 -0.78 -12.79 15.14
N ASP A 276 0.44 -12.89 14.62
CA ASP A 276 1.65 -12.91 15.45
C ASP A 276 1.85 -11.57 16.18
N LEU A 277 1.50 -10.46 15.52
CA LEU A 277 1.52 -9.12 16.12
C LEU A 277 0.48 -8.97 17.25
N LEU A 278 -0.64 -9.71 17.21
CA LEU A 278 -1.61 -9.77 18.31
C LEU A 278 -1.11 -10.63 19.49
N ASP A 279 -0.50 -11.78 19.19
CA ASP A 279 -0.17 -12.81 20.20
C ASP A 279 1.17 -12.55 20.88
N GLU A 280 2.19 -12.08 20.14
CA GLU A 280 3.52 -11.76 20.64
C GLU A 280 3.98 -10.33 20.27
N PRO A 281 3.21 -9.27 20.59
CA PRO A 281 3.42 -7.92 20.06
C PRO A 281 4.83 -7.37 20.30
N ARG A 282 5.42 -7.62 21.47
CA ARG A 282 6.79 -7.16 21.78
C ARG A 282 7.86 -7.82 20.90
N LYS A 283 7.71 -9.12 20.62
CA LYS A 283 8.64 -9.90 19.79
C LYS A 283 8.58 -9.41 18.35
N GLU A 284 7.37 -9.30 17.80
CA GLU A 284 7.18 -8.88 16.41
C GLU A 284 7.52 -7.40 16.17
N LEU A 285 7.24 -6.51 17.13
CA LEU A 285 7.68 -5.12 17.06
C LEU A 285 9.21 -4.99 17.19
N THR A 286 9.87 -5.85 17.98
CA THR A 286 11.35 -5.89 18.05
C THR A 286 11.93 -6.34 16.71
N ARG A 287 11.44 -7.46 16.15
CA ARG A 287 11.86 -7.99 14.84
C ARG A 287 11.65 -6.97 13.72
N LEU A 288 10.54 -6.22 13.76
CA LEU A 288 10.26 -5.13 12.83
C LEU A 288 11.25 -3.97 12.99
N ALA A 289 11.55 -3.54 14.22
CA ALA A 289 12.51 -2.47 14.49
C ALA A 289 13.91 -2.82 13.96
N ASP A 290 14.38 -4.04 14.24
CA ASP A 290 15.65 -4.56 13.71
C ASP A 290 15.66 -4.57 12.17
N PHE A 291 14.56 -5.03 11.54
CA PHE A 291 14.43 -5.09 10.08
C PHE A 291 14.40 -3.70 9.41
N ILE A 292 13.74 -2.71 10.01
CA ILE A 292 13.75 -1.32 9.48
C ILE A 292 15.03 -0.55 9.84
N GLY A 293 15.82 -1.05 10.80
CA GLY A 293 17.10 -0.48 11.22
C GLY A 293 16.98 0.63 12.28
N VAL A 294 16.08 0.46 13.26
CA VAL A 294 15.97 1.34 14.43
C VAL A 294 16.07 0.54 15.73
N GLU A 295 16.40 1.21 16.84
CA GLU A 295 16.46 0.58 18.16
C GLU A 295 15.05 0.20 18.65
N PRO A 296 14.82 -1.02 19.18
CA PRO A 296 13.53 -1.44 19.74
C PRO A 296 13.28 -0.81 21.12
N LEU A 297 13.06 0.50 21.14
CA LEU A 297 12.96 1.31 22.37
C LEU A 297 11.87 0.76 23.32
N PRO A 298 12.17 0.49 24.61
CA PRO A 298 11.21 -0.14 25.53
C PRO A 298 9.86 0.59 25.63
N GLN A 299 9.88 1.92 25.73
CA GLN A 299 8.68 2.75 25.79
C GLN A 299 7.84 2.71 24.49
N TRP A 300 8.49 2.48 23.34
CA TRP A 300 7.79 2.29 22.07
C TRP A 300 7.17 0.90 21.97
N LEU A 301 7.87 -0.15 22.46
CA LEU A 301 7.32 -1.50 22.55
C LEU A 301 6.10 -1.57 23.48
N GLU A 302 6.15 -0.92 24.66
CA GLU A 302 4.99 -0.84 25.57
C GLU A 302 3.81 -0.11 24.92
N ALA A 303 4.05 1.12 24.42
CA ALA A 303 3.00 1.94 23.81
C ALA A 303 2.44 1.32 22.52
N GLY A 304 3.26 0.59 21.78
CA GLY A 304 2.86 -0.20 20.62
C GLY A 304 1.97 -1.36 21.01
N SER A 305 2.40 -2.18 21.97
CA SER A 305 1.64 -3.32 22.49
C SER A 305 0.26 -2.88 23.03
N ALA A 306 0.21 -1.77 23.77
CA ALA A 306 -1.04 -1.23 24.33
C ALA A 306 -2.03 -0.67 23.29
N ARG A 307 -1.60 -0.45 22.03
CA ARG A 307 -2.46 0.02 20.92
C ARG A 307 -3.06 -1.12 20.10
N ILE A 308 -2.64 -2.35 20.33
CA ILE A 308 -3.04 -3.51 19.55
C ILE A 308 -4.33 -4.08 20.15
N ASP A 309 -5.46 -3.89 19.43
CA ASP A 309 -6.75 -4.41 19.87
C ASP A 309 -7.00 -5.84 19.35
N GLY A 310 -6.90 -6.81 20.27
CA GLY A 310 -7.23 -8.21 20.03
C GLY A 310 -8.71 -8.48 19.72
N SER A 311 -9.63 -7.54 19.99
CA SER A 311 -11.07 -7.68 19.70
C SER A 311 -11.37 -7.91 18.22
N HIS A 312 -10.44 -7.51 17.35
CA HIS A 312 -10.54 -7.67 15.92
C HIS A 312 -10.33 -9.11 15.45
N ARG A 313 -9.65 -9.99 16.20
CA ARG A 313 -9.46 -11.41 15.84
C ARG A 313 -10.77 -12.19 15.93
N GLY A 314 -11.02 -13.07 14.97
CA GLY A 314 -12.14 -14.00 15.03
C GLY A 314 -13.49 -13.32 14.88
N ALA A 315 -13.59 -12.42 13.89
CA ALA A 315 -14.87 -11.85 13.47
C ALA A 315 -15.62 -12.80 12.52
N SER A 316 -14.91 -13.43 11.59
CA SER A 316 -15.46 -14.36 10.59
C SER A 316 -16.03 -15.67 11.15
N PRO A 317 -15.56 -16.27 12.27
CA PRO A 317 -16.20 -17.44 12.87
C PRO A 317 -17.64 -17.21 13.36
N ARG A 318 -18.10 -15.95 13.42
CA ARG A 318 -19.48 -15.58 13.79
C ARG A 318 -20.45 -15.57 12.60
N LEU A 319 -19.95 -15.79 11.38
CA LEU A 319 -20.77 -15.90 10.17
C LEU A 319 -21.56 -17.22 10.16
N PRO A 320 -22.72 -17.28 9.47
CA PRO A 320 -23.42 -18.53 9.19
C PRO A 320 -22.50 -19.59 8.56
N THR A 321 -22.63 -20.85 8.98
CA THR A 321 -21.72 -21.95 8.60
C THR A 321 -21.50 -22.08 7.09
N ALA A 322 -22.56 -21.92 6.29
CA ALA A 322 -22.48 -22.02 4.83
C ALA A 322 -21.72 -20.83 4.20
N GLU A 323 -21.92 -19.62 4.73
CA GLU A 323 -21.22 -18.41 4.26
C GLU A 323 -19.74 -18.46 4.63
N LEU A 324 -19.42 -18.89 5.87
CA LEU A 324 -18.04 -19.10 6.32
C LEU A 324 -17.32 -20.18 5.49
N ALA A 325 -18.03 -21.26 5.12
CA ALA A 325 -17.46 -22.32 4.28
C ALA A 325 -17.12 -21.80 2.87
N ALA A 326 -18.06 -21.11 2.20
CA ALA A 326 -17.84 -20.52 0.88
C ALA A 326 -16.74 -19.45 0.89
N LEU A 327 -16.67 -18.63 1.95
CA LEU A 327 -15.60 -17.66 2.14
C LEU A 327 -14.23 -18.35 2.31
N ARG A 328 -14.14 -19.39 3.16
CA ARG A 328 -12.91 -20.17 3.34
C ARG A 328 -12.44 -20.83 2.06
N GLU A 329 -13.35 -21.34 1.24
CA GLU A 329 -13.03 -21.91 -0.08
C GLU A 329 -12.37 -20.85 -0.99
N CYS A 330 -12.95 -19.66 -1.07
CA CYS A 330 -12.40 -18.55 -1.86
C CYS A 330 -11.07 -17.99 -1.28
N CYS A 331 -10.85 -18.09 0.02
CA CYS A 331 -9.58 -17.75 0.68
C CYS A 331 -8.52 -18.88 0.60
N ALA A 332 -8.88 -20.10 0.20
CA ALA A 332 -7.95 -21.23 0.24
C ALA A 332 -6.71 -21.06 -0.68
N PRO A 333 -6.77 -20.43 -1.87
CA PRO A 333 -5.58 -20.15 -2.68
C PRO A 333 -4.57 -19.22 -1.98
N GLY A 334 -5.02 -18.08 -1.45
CA GLY A 334 -4.12 -17.14 -0.76
C GLY A 334 -3.51 -17.74 0.52
N ALA A 335 -4.28 -18.52 1.27
CA ALA A 335 -3.78 -19.22 2.46
C ALA A 335 -2.67 -20.23 2.13
N ARG A 336 -2.77 -20.95 0.99
CA ARG A 336 -1.69 -21.83 0.51
C ARG A 336 -0.46 -21.05 0.04
N ALA A 337 -0.63 -19.88 -0.56
CA ALA A 337 0.48 -19.03 -0.97
C ALA A 337 1.28 -18.52 0.24
N LEU A 338 0.62 -18.07 1.32
CA LEU A 338 1.28 -17.64 2.56
C LEU A 338 2.10 -18.78 3.18
N ALA A 339 1.48 -19.95 3.40
CA ALA A 339 2.16 -21.11 3.96
C ALA A 339 3.36 -21.59 3.10
N GLY A 340 3.31 -21.40 1.78
CA GLY A 340 4.43 -21.68 0.88
C GLY A 340 5.54 -20.62 0.89
N GLY A 341 5.19 -19.36 1.17
CA GLY A 341 6.12 -18.23 1.25
C GLY A 341 6.85 -18.11 2.60
N GLU A 342 6.18 -18.40 3.71
CA GLU A 342 6.76 -18.40 5.06
C GLU A 342 7.99 -19.31 5.14
N GLY A 343 7.90 -20.54 4.62
CA GLY A 343 9.04 -21.47 4.59
C GLY A 343 10.27 -20.97 3.82
N GLN A 344 10.10 -20.06 2.85
CA GLN A 344 11.21 -19.45 2.12
C GLN A 344 11.86 -18.29 2.90
N SER A 345 11.06 -17.56 3.69
CA SER A 345 11.56 -16.49 4.57
C SER A 345 12.25 -17.03 5.83
N GLU A 346 11.82 -18.18 6.37
CA GLU A 346 12.42 -18.75 7.58
C GLU A 346 13.69 -19.57 7.31
N MET A 347 13.75 -20.33 6.21
CA MET A 347 14.95 -21.10 5.85
C MET A 347 16.15 -20.21 5.52
N THR A 348 15.93 -18.94 5.18
CA THR A 348 16.98 -18.00 4.76
C THR A 348 17.51 -17.13 5.90
N THR A 349 16.69 -16.76 6.90
CA THR A 349 17.16 -16.04 8.10
C THR A 349 18.06 -16.89 9.01
N ALA A 350 17.84 -18.20 9.06
CA ALA A 350 18.74 -19.14 9.75
C ALA A 350 20.12 -19.33 9.09
N GLY A 351 20.34 -18.78 7.88
CA GLY A 351 21.52 -19.02 7.05
C GLY A 351 22.74 -18.14 7.32
N VAL A 352 22.68 -17.17 8.25
CA VAL A 352 23.76 -16.21 8.50
C VAL A 352 24.85 -16.82 9.40
N ILE A 353 25.65 -17.72 8.84
CA ILE A 353 26.94 -18.16 9.42
C ILE A 353 28.03 -17.19 8.92
N PRO A 354 28.92 -16.66 9.80
CA PRO A 354 29.99 -15.76 9.35
C PRO A 354 30.99 -16.49 8.45
N ALA A 355 31.30 -15.88 7.29
CA ALA A 355 32.22 -16.43 6.32
C ALA A 355 33.67 -16.51 6.87
N PRO A 356 34.35 -17.67 6.75
CA PRO A 356 35.78 -17.76 7.02
C PRO A 356 36.62 -17.43 5.78
N GLY A 357 37.66 -16.62 5.97
CA GLY A 357 38.98 -16.77 5.33
C GLY A 357 39.07 -16.76 3.79
N ASP A 358 39.50 -15.61 3.25
CA ASP A 358 39.95 -15.43 1.87
C ASP A 358 41.06 -16.42 1.44
N SER A 359 40.88 -17.08 0.29
CA SER A 359 41.97 -17.68 -0.51
C SER A 359 41.53 -17.89 -1.97
N GLY A 360 42.35 -17.43 -2.92
CA GLY A 360 41.94 -17.18 -4.31
C GLY A 360 42.06 -18.34 -5.31
N GLY A 361 41.38 -18.23 -6.46
CA GLY A 361 41.37 -19.26 -7.52
C GLY A 361 40.82 -18.85 -8.89
N SER A 362 41.68 -18.27 -9.74
CA SER A 362 41.69 -18.28 -11.23
C SER A 362 40.43 -18.65 -12.09
N ARG A 363 39.88 -17.63 -12.78
CA ARG A 363 39.44 -17.56 -14.21
C ARG A 363 38.81 -18.78 -14.96
N ARG A 364 37.54 -18.61 -15.42
CA ARG A 364 36.94 -18.86 -16.79
C ARG A 364 35.44 -18.45 -16.81
N GLY A 365 34.70 -18.25 -17.92
CA GLY A 365 35.12 -18.27 -19.34
C GLY A 365 34.13 -17.88 -20.49
N ARG A 366 32.90 -17.30 -20.27
CA ARG A 366 31.82 -17.00 -21.28
C ARG A 366 31.04 -18.23 -21.85
N PRO A 367 29.93 -18.08 -22.61
CA PRO A 367 29.00 -16.94 -22.85
C PRO A 367 27.61 -17.19 -22.20
N GLY A 368 26.58 -16.32 -22.18
CA GLY A 368 26.21 -15.19 -23.05
C GLY A 368 24.92 -15.52 -23.82
N VAL A 369 23.75 -15.41 -23.17
CA VAL A 369 22.41 -15.53 -23.79
C VAL A 369 21.61 -14.28 -23.47
N ARG A 370 21.14 -13.57 -24.50
CA ARG A 370 20.17 -12.47 -24.36
C ARG A 370 18.76 -13.08 -24.34
N ALA A 371 18.04 -12.94 -23.24
CA ALA A 371 16.58 -13.04 -23.24
C ALA A 371 16.01 -11.62 -23.32
N SER A 372 15.36 -11.30 -24.45
CA SER A 372 14.63 -10.05 -24.63
C SER A 372 13.28 -10.15 -23.92
N ILE A 373 13.15 -9.49 -22.77
CA ILE A 373 11.87 -9.32 -22.08
C ILE A 373 11.26 -8.01 -22.58
N GLY A 374 10.08 -8.10 -23.20
CA GLY A 374 9.32 -6.93 -23.67
C GLY A 374 8.62 -6.22 -22.49
N PRO A 375 8.33 -4.91 -22.60
CA PRO A 375 7.68 -4.16 -21.52
C PRO A 375 6.18 -4.49 -21.48
N ASN A 376 5.70 -5.06 -20.39
CA ASN A 376 4.26 -5.18 -20.13
C ASN A 376 3.90 -4.96 -18.65
N ASP A 377 4.28 -3.79 -18.12
CA ASP A 377 3.87 -3.28 -16.81
C ASP A 377 2.98 -2.05 -17.00
N ARG A 378 1.66 -2.23 -17.18
CA ARG A 378 0.68 -1.11 -17.20
C ARG A 378 -0.56 -1.37 -16.35
N HIS A 379 -0.39 -2.09 -15.24
CA HIS A 379 -1.45 -2.25 -14.25
C HIS A 379 -1.50 -1.06 -13.29
N GLY A 380 -2.21 -0.01 -13.74
CA GLY A 380 -2.86 0.91 -12.82
C GLY A 380 -4.00 0.19 -12.07
N TRP A 381 -4.63 0.90 -11.12
CA TRP A 381 -5.89 0.45 -10.55
C TRP A 381 -6.95 0.19 -11.64
N PRO A 382 -7.88 -0.77 -11.43
CA PRO A 382 -8.99 -1.03 -12.33
C PRO A 382 -9.97 0.15 -12.37
#